data_AF-K2E042-F1
#
_entry.id   AF-K2E042-F1
#
_cell.length_a   1.000
_cell.length_b   1.000
_cell.length_c   1.000
_cell.angle_alpha   90.00
_cell.angle_beta   90.00
_cell.angle_gamma   90.00
#
_symmetry.space_group_name_H-M   'P 1'
#
loop_
_entity.id
_entity.type
_entity.pdbx_description
1 polymer ?
#
loop_
_entity_poly.entity_id
_entity_poly.type
_entity_poly.pdbx_seq_one_letter_code
_entity_poly.pdbx_strand_id
1 'polypeptide(L)'
;MARKHNLEQFDNKDYSKYINYLRNLEYSEYLKTEHWIHFRMEAKRWANYACQICNKDFDIDVHHKTYGNLGRETFRDVVVLCRECHHKHHEKLGEVI
;
A
#
# COMPACT_ATOMS: atom_id res chain seq x y z
N MET A 1 -11.38 -26.84 -12.14
CA MET A 1 -12.55 -26.07 -11.65
C MET A 1 -12.09 -25.27 -10.45
N ALA A 2 -12.02 -23.94 -10.60
CA ALA A 2 -11.39 -23.07 -9.60
C ALA A 2 -12.17 -23.09 -8.28
N ARG A 3 -11.45 -23.31 -7.18
CA ARG A 3 -11.97 -23.21 -5.80
C ARG A 3 -12.62 -21.84 -5.64
N LYS A 4 -13.93 -21.81 -5.47
CA LYS A 4 -14.63 -20.67 -4.87
C LYS A 4 -14.12 -20.61 -3.43
N HIS A 5 -13.10 -19.80 -3.17
CA HIS A 5 -12.76 -19.43 -1.81
C HIS A 5 -13.92 -18.59 -1.29
N ASN A 6 -14.76 -19.22 -0.46
CA ASN A 6 -15.84 -18.59 0.26
C ASN A 6 -15.20 -17.54 1.19
N LEU A 7 -15.31 -16.26 0.85
CA LEU A 7 -14.91 -15.14 1.70
C LEU A 7 -15.91 -14.89 2.84
N GLU A 8 -16.91 -15.77 2.96
CA GLU A 8 -17.87 -15.71 4.04
C GLU A 8 -17.22 -16.17 5.34
N GLN A 9 -17.08 -15.21 6.25
CA GLN A 9 -16.90 -15.36 7.69
C GLN A 9 -15.45 -15.42 8.20
N PHE A 10 -14.67 -14.38 7.95
CA PHE A 10 -13.75 -13.93 9.01
C PHE A 10 -14.59 -13.27 10.11
N ASP A 11 -14.46 -13.74 11.36
CA ASP A 11 -15.07 -13.06 12.51
C ASP A 11 -14.54 -11.61 12.55
N ASN A 12 -15.45 -10.64 12.69
CA ASN A 12 -15.11 -9.23 12.82
C ASN A 12 -14.12 -8.96 13.96
N LYS A 13 -14.10 -9.82 15.00
CA LYS A 13 -13.10 -9.75 16.08
C LYS A 13 -11.70 -10.15 15.61
N ASP A 14 -11.59 -11.18 14.77
CA ASP A 14 -10.31 -11.63 14.23
C ASP A 14 -9.74 -10.62 13.23
N TYR A 15 -10.60 -10.04 12.39
CA TYR A 15 -10.19 -8.97 11.49
C TYR A 15 -9.68 -7.74 12.27
N SER A 16 -10.39 -7.30 13.30
CA SER A 16 -9.98 -6.14 14.11
C SER A 16 -8.65 -6.37 14.82
N LYS A 17 -8.43 -7.59 15.35
CA LYS A 17 -7.13 -7.97 15.95
C LYS A 17 -6.00 -7.96 14.91
N TYR A 18 -6.25 -8.51 13.72
CA TYR A 18 -5.26 -8.52 12.64
C TYR A 18 -4.84 -7.11 12.22
N ILE A 19 -5.80 -6.20 12.05
CA ILE A 19 -5.50 -4.80 11.74
C ILE A 19 -4.71 -4.13 12.85
N ASN A 20 -5.06 -4.37 14.11
CA ASN A 20 -4.29 -3.84 15.22
C ASN A 20 -2.87 -4.41 15.26
N TYR A 21 -2.67 -5.70 14.95
CA TYR A 21 -1.35 -6.29 14.80
C TYR A 21 -0.53 -5.56 13.73
N LEU A 22 -1.09 -5.38 12.52
CA LEU A 22 -0.41 -4.69 11.42
C LEU A 22 0.02 -3.26 11.78
N ARG A 23 -0.83 -2.52 12.51
CA ARG A 23 -0.57 -1.14 12.92
C ARG A 23 0.51 -0.97 13.98
N ASN A 24 0.77 -2.02 14.75
CA ASN A 24 1.79 -2.01 15.81
C ASN A 24 3.13 -2.61 15.35
N LEU A 25 3.25 -3.06 14.10
CA LEU A 25 4.53 -3.46 13.53
C LEU A 25 5.41 -2.25 13.31
N GLU A 26 6.72 -2.46 13.45
CA GLU A 26 7.69 -1.52 12.90
C GLU A 26 7.43 -1.34 11.41
N TYR A 27 7.52 -0.11 10.90
CA TYR A 27 7.12 0.17 9.51
C TYR A 27 7.89 -0.69 8.50
N SER A 28 9.18 -0.95 8.75
CA SER A 28 9.99 -1.82 7.90
C SER A 28 9.52 -3.29 7.88
N GLU A 29 8.88 -3.76 8.95
CA GLU A 29 8.26 -5.09 9.02
C GLU A 29 6.87 -5.08 8.38
N TYR A 30 6.09 -4.02 8.59
CA TYR A 30 4.80 -3.80 7.93
C TYR A 30 4.93 -3.92 6.40
N LEU A 31 5.96 -3.30 5.82
CA LEU A 31 6.24 -3.34 4.38
C LEU A 31 6.56 -4.74 3.83
N LYS A 32 6.82 -5.72 4.70
CA LYS A 32 7.08 -7.12 4.35
C LYS A 32 5.84 -8.02 4.51
N THR A 33 4.75 -7.49 5.06
CA THR A 33 3.53 -8.27 5.28
C THR A 33 2.82 -8.61 3.98
N GLU A 34 2.14 -9.76 3.94
CA GLU A 34 1.30 -10.16 2.80
C GLU A 34 0.22 -9.11 2.50
N HIS A 35 -0.35 -8.49 3.54
CA HIS A 35 -1.33 -7.39 3.41
C HIS A 35 -0.76 -6.26 2.53
N TRP A 36 0.41 -5.73 2.88
CA TRP A 36 1.02 -4.65 2.12
C TRP A 36 1.47 -5.11 0.73
N ILE A 37 2.01 -6.33 0.60
CA ILE A 37 2.46 -6.89 -0.68
C ILE A 37 1.29 -7.02 -1.67
N HIS A 38 0.13 -7.48 -1.21
CA HIS A 38 -1.07 -7.54 -2.05
C HIS A 38 -1.59 -6.15 -2.39
N PHE A 39 -1.72 -5.27 -1.40
CA PHE A 39 -2.22 -3.91 -1.62
C PHE A 39 -1.34 -3.14 -2.61
N ARG A 40 -0.01 -3.18 -2.46
CA ARG A 40 0.91 -2.47 -3.36
C ARG A 40 0.82 -2.99 -4.80
N MET A 41 0.58 -4.28 -5.00
CA MET A 41 0.41 -4.86 -6.34
C MET A 41 -0.87 -4.35 -6.99
N GLU A 42 -1.98 -4.33 -6.26
CA GLU A 42 -3.25 -3.80 -6.75
C GLU A 42 -3.19 -2.28 -7.01
N ALA A 43 -2.48 -1.52 -6.16
CA ALA A 43 -2.24 -0.10 -6.40
C ALA A 43 -1.43 0.14 -7.70
N LYS A 44 -0.35 -0.63 -7.92
CA LYS A 44 0.44 -0.56 -9.17
C LYS A 44 -0.41 -0.92 -10.38
N ARG A 45 -1.26 -1.96 -10.28
CA ARG A 45 -2.20 -2.36 -11.33
C ARG A 45 -3.23 -1.27 -11.64
N TRP A 46 -3.83 -0.67 -10.60
CA TRP A 46 -4.80 0.41 -10.73
C TRP A 46 -4.20 1.65 -11.42
N ALA A 47 -2.92 1.93 -11.17
CA ALA A 47 -2.17 3.00 -11.84
C ALA A 47 -1.62 2.60 -13.22
N ASN A 48 -2.08 1.49 -13.81
CA ASN A 48 -1.61 0.95 -15.09
C ASN A 48 -0.09 0.75 -15.15
N TYR A 49 0.53 0.37 -14.03
CA TYR A 49 1.98 0.22 -13.88
C TYR A 49 2.76 1.44 -14.39
N ALA A 50 2.25 2.65 -14.11
CA ALA A 50 2.91 3.89 -14.48
C ALA A 50 2.85 4.92 -13.33
N CYS A 51 3.86 5.79 -13.31
CA CYS A 51 3.91 6.94 -12.43
C CYS A 51 2.71 7.85 -12.70
N GLN A 52 1.93 8.15 -11.67
CA GLN A 52 0.72 8.96 -11.79
C GLN A 52 0.99 10.46 -11.98
N ILE A 53 2.26 10.87 -12.03
CA ILE A 53 2.69 12.26 -12.23
C ILE A 53 3.32 12.47 -13.61
N CYS A 54 4.17 11.54 -14.06
CA CYS A 54 4.94 11.71 -15.30
C CYS A 54 4.78 10.57 -16.31
N ASN A 55 3.91 9.59 -16.03
CA ASN A 55 3.62 8.42 -16.88
C ASN A 55 4.80 7.46 -17.15
N LYS A 56 5.94 7.64 -16.47
CA LYS A 56 7.06 6.70 -16.52
C LYS A 56 6.63 5.32 -15.97
N ASP A 57 6.93 4.25 -16.70
CA ASP A 57 6.48 2.88 -16.43
C ASP A 57 7.57 1.97 -15.84
N PHE A 58 8.75 2.51 -15.56
CA PHE A 58 9.86 1.81 -14.90
C PHE A 58 10.21 2.44 -13.55
N ASP A 59 10.84 1.64 -12.68
CA ASP A 59 11.24 2.01 -11.32
C ASP A 59 10.09 2.68 -10.52
N ILE A 60 8.90 2.10 -10.62
CA ILE A 60 7.70 2.60 -9.94
C ILE A 60 7.51 1.92 -8.58
N ASP A 61 7.16 2.72 -7.59
CA ASP A 61 6.85 2.29 -6.23
C ASP A 61 5.60 3.00 -5.70
N VAL A 62 5.02 2.43 -4.65
CA VAL A 62 3.83 2.97 -3.98
C VAL A 62 4.28 3.87 -2.84
N HIS A 63 3.86 5.11 -2.89
CA HIS A 63 4.10 6.13 -1.87
C HIS A 63 2.85 6.30 -1.01
N HIS A 64 3.02 6.31 0.31
CA HIS A 64 1.94 6.66 1.24
C HIS A 64 1.80 8.17 1.30
N LYS A 65 0.60 8.70 1.01
CA LYS A 65 0.26 10.11 1.23
C LYS A 65 -0.21 10.37 2.66
N THR A 66 -0.61 9.32 3.36
CA THR A 66 -1.00 9.35 4.76
C THR A 66 -0.82 7.96 5.37
N TYR A 67 -0.49 7.94 6.66
CA TYR A 67 -0.34 6.72 7.46
C TYR A 67 -1.57 6.47 8.37
N GLY A 68 -2.59 7.35 8.34
CA GLY A 68 -3.75 7.27 9.23
C GLY A 68 -4.62 6.02 9.05
N ASN A 69 -4.54 5.39 7.87
CA ASN A 69 -5.28 4.18 7.52
C ASN A 69 -4.38 2.94 7.41
N LEU A 70 -3.22 2.89 8.09
CA LEU A 70 -2.31 1.75 8.01
C LEU A 70 -3.04 0.42 8.32
N GLY A 71 -2.84 -0.57 7.45
CA GLY A 71 -3.54 -1.87 7.47
C GLY A 71 -4.96 -1.85 6.87
N ARG A 72 -5.50 -0.69 6.50
CA ARG A 72 -6.82 -0.50 5.87
C ARG A 72 -6.76 0.53 4.73
N GLU A 73 -5.64 0.57 4.04
CA GLU A 73 -5.38 1.55 2.99
C GLU A 73 -6.39 1.44 1.86
N THR A 74 -6.68 2.58 1.26
CA THR A 74 -7.42 2.72 0.02
C THR A 74 -6.49 3.33 -1.04
N PHE A 75 -6.86 3.25 -2.32
CA PHE A 75 -6.09 3.93 -3.39
C PHE A 75 -6.02 5.46 -3.22
N ARG A 76 -6.85 6.04 -2.34
CA ARG A 76 -6.76 7.46 -1.97
C ARG A 76 -5.69 7.74 -0.93
N ASP A 77 -5.23 6.75 -0.17
CA ASP A 77 -4.18 6.90 0.84
C ASP A 77 -2.77 6.81 0.24
N VAL A 78 -2.66 6.34 -1.00
CA VAL A 78 -1.38 6.15 -1.69
C VAL A 78 -1.32 6.84 -3.06
N VAL A 79 -0.13 6.86 -3.65
CA VAL A 79 0.13 7.27 -5.04
C VAL A 79 1.26 6.44 -5.62
N VAL A 80 1.14 6.01 -6.87
CA VAL A 80 2.20 5.27 -7.57
C VAL A 80 3.13 6.25 -8.27
N LEU A 81 4.42 6.21 -7.94
CA LEU A 81 5.43 7.16 -8.42
C LEU A 81 6.65 6.42 -8.94
N CYS A 82 7.28 6.93 -9.99
CA CYS A 82 8.66 6.54 -10.30
C CYS A 82 9.62 7.08 -9.23
N ARG A 83 10.79 6.47 -9.07
CA ARG A 83 11.81 6.90 -8.08
C ARG A 83 12.14 8.39 -8.12
N GLU A 84 12.23 8.99 -9.31
CA GLU A 84 12.49 10.44 -9.45
C GLU A 84 11.37 11.30 -8.86
N CYS A 85 10.10 10.96 -9.16
CA CYS A 85 8.96 11.65 -8.57
C CYS A 85 8.83 11.35 -7.08
N HIS A 86 9.18 10.15 -6.65
CA HIS A 86 9.18 9.73 -5.25
C HIS A 86 10.16 10.55 -4.42
N HIS A 87 11.41 10.69 -4.86
CA HIS A 87 12.41 11.52 -4.17
C HIS A 87 11.98 12.99 -4.10
N LYS A 88 11.47 13.54 -5.21
CA LYS A 88 10.94 14.92 -5.24
C LYS A 88 9.78 15.12 -4.28
N HIS A 89 8.98 14.08 -3.99
CA HIS A 89 7.87 14.17 -3.05
C HIS A 89 8.39 14.26 -1.61
N HIS A 90 9.34 13.41 -1.24
CA HIS A 90 10.02 13.45 0.06
C HIS A 90 10.76 14.77 0.30
N GLU A 91 11.47 15.28 -0.70
CA GLU A 91 12.18 16.56 -0.62
C GLU A 91 11.25 17.76 -0.38
N LYS A 92 10.04 17.74 -0.96
CA LYS A 92 9.10 18.87 -0.87
C LYS A 92 8.29 18.88 0.42
N LEU A 93 8.02 17.71 1.00
CA LEU A 93 7.14 17.59 2.16
C LEU A 93 7.90 17.31 3.47
N GLY A 94 9.21 17.05 3.42
CA GLY A 94 10.03 16.82 4.61
C GLY A 94 9.57 15.60 5.41
N GLU A 95 8.86 14.66 4.78
CA GLU A 95 8.39 13.44 5.43
C GLU A 95 9.58 12.53 5.67
N VAL A 96 10.02 12.51 6.93
CA VAL A 96 11.02 11.56 7.43
C VAL A 96 10.31 10.21 7.60
N ILE A 97 10.80 9.19 6.90
CA ILE A 97 10.38 7.79 7.08
C ILE A 97 10.91 7.28 8.43
#